data_AF-A0A8U0QCQ7-F1
#
_entry.id   AF-A0A8U0QCQ7-F1
#
_cell.length_a   1.000
_cell.length_b   1.000
_cell.length_c   1.000
_cell.angle_alpha   90.00
_cell.angle_beta   90.00
_cell.angle_gamma   90.00
#
_symmetry.space_group_name_H-M   'P 1'
#
loop_
_entity.id
_entity.type
_entity.pdbx_description
1 polymer ?
#
loop_
_entity_poly.entity_id
_entity_poly.type
_entity_poly.pdbx_seq_one_letter_code
_entity_poly.pdbx_strand_id
1 'polypeptide(L)'
;MQFADRNLGFNERCKSIMKVARAKLDLIKPEEINMEEYEMWHQDYRNFRETTIFLMIGLELFQKKSFVEALMYLIYSYQYNRELLVKGLYRGHDDELIGLYRRECLLKLNENAAGMFESGEEPEVSNGLSIMNELVVPCIPLLLVHDIEKDLLSVEDMRNRWCSYLGQEMEPNLQEKLTDFLPKLLDCSTEIKSFHDPPKLPTYSTLELVERYGRVMASLSRVPADGR
;
A
#
# COMPACT_ATOMS: atom_id res chain seq x y z
N MET A 1 -22.96 -12.75 17.90
CA MET A 1 -23.79 -11.66 17.32
C MET A 1 -24.45 -11.99 15.98
N GLN A 2 -23.82 -12.73 15.06
CA GLN A 2 -24.41 -13.07 13.75
C GLN A 2 -25.84 -13.64 13.83
N PHE A 3 -26.10 -14.57 14.76
CA PHE A 3 -27.44 -15.13 14.95
C PHE A 3 -28.43 -14.19 15.64
N ALA A 4 -27.98 -13.07 16.21
CA ALA A 4 -28.83 -12.04 16.80
C ALA A 4 -29.20 -10.91 15.81
N ASP A 5 -28.69 -10.97 14.57
CA ASP A 5 -28.89 -9.97 13.52
C ASP A 5 -30.39 -9.80 13.21
N ARG A 6 -30.84 -8.54 13.13
CA ARG A 6 -32.23 -8.16 12.81
C ARG A 6 -32.68 -8.68 11.45
N ASN A 7 -31.75 -8.86 10.50
CA ASN A 7 -32.02 -9.39 9.17
C ASN A 7 -32.50 -10.85 9.18
N LEU A 8 -32.31 -11.59 10.29
CA LEU A 8 -32.83 -12.95 10.47
C LEU A 8 -34.31 -13.00 10.86
N GLY A 9 -34.93 -11.85 11.17
CA GLY A 9 -36.32 -11.77 11.62
C GLY A 9 -37.39 -12.06 10.56
N PHE A 10 -37.01 -12.12 9.29
CA PHE A 10 -37.94 -12.29 8.16
C PHE A 10 -38.29 -13.76 7.86
N ASN A 11 -37.56 -14.73 8.43
CA ASN A 11 -37.85 -16.16 8.29
C ASN A 11 -38.24 -16.73 9.66
N GLU A 12 -39.41 -17.36 9.77
CA GLU A 12 -39.93 -17.89 11.05
C GLU A 12 -38.99 -18.90 11.73
N ARG A 13 -38.22 -19.68 10.95
CA ARG A 13 -37.22 -20.62 11.50
C ARG A 13 -36.01 -19.88 12.09
N CYS A 14 -35.59 -18.79 11.46
CA CYS A 14 -34.46 -17.95 11.90
C CYS A 14 -34.85 -17.03 13.06
N LYS A 15 -36.11 -16.60 13.14
CA LYS A 15 -36.64 -15.72 14.18
C LYS A 15 -36.59 -16.34 15.58
N SER A 16 -36.88 -17.63 15.71
CA SER A 16 -36.74 -18.36 16.98
C SER A 16 -35.27 -18.41 17.44
N ILE A 17 -34.36 -18.75 16.53
CA ILE A 17 -32.91 -18.77 16.76
C ILE A 17 -32.41 -17.38 17.17
N MET A 18 -32.88 -16.33 16.50
CA MET A 18 -32.51 -14.94 16.79
C MET A 18 -32.94 -14.50 18.20
N LYS A 19 -34.15 -14.86 18.63
CA LYS A 19 -34.63 -14.56 19.99
C LYS A 19 -33.77 -15.26 21.05
N VAL A 20 -33.46 -16.54 20.84
CA VAL A 20 -32.60 -17.30 21.76
C VAL A 20 -31.19 -16.72 21.79
N ALA A 21 -30.62 -16.35 20.65
CA ALA A 21 -29.29 -15.75 20.56
C ALA A 21 -29.22 -14.41 21.31
N ARG A 22 -30.25 -13.55 21.20
CA ARG A 22 -30.31 -12.29 21.95
C ARG A 22 -30.45 -12.50 23.45
N ALA A 23 -31.38 -13.35 23.87
CA ALA A 23 -31.55 -13.68 25.29
C ALA A 23 -30.26 -14.24 25.89
N LYS A 24 -29.47 -15.02 25.13
CA LYS A 24 -28.15 -15.48 25.58
C LYS A 24 -27.11 -14.37 25.64
N LEU A 25 -27.13 -13.39 24.73
CA LEU A 25 -26.22 -12.25 24.80
C LEU A 25 -26.50 -11.38 26.04
N ASP A 26 -27.78 -11.20 26.41
CA ASP A 26 -28.18 -10.42 27.60
C ASP A 26 -27.76 -11.09 28.92
N LEU A 27 -27.47 -12.40 28.90
CA LEU A 27 -27.03 -13.16 30.07
C LEU A 27 -25.51 -13.18 30.25
N ILE A 28 -24.74 -12.68 29.27
CA ILE A 28 -23.29 -12.61 29.36
C ILE A 28 -22.93 -11.61 30.44
N LYS A 29 -22.20 -12.06 31.46
CA LYS A 29 -21.75 -11.18 32.52
C LYS A 29 -20.47 -10.43 32.12
N PRO A 30 -20.22 -9.22 32.65
CA PRO A 30 -18.97 -8.50 32.39
C PRO A 30 -17.72 -9.27 32.81
N GLU A 31 -17.81 -10.18 33.79
CA GLU A 31 -16.70 -11.03 34.21
C GLU A 31 -16.44 -12.20 33.23
N GLU A 32 -17.40 -12.52 32.36
CA GLU A 32 -17.31 -13.61 31.38
C GLU A 32 -16.73 -13.13 30.04
N ILE A 33 -17.01 -11.89 29.65
CA ILE A 33 -16.48 -11.27 28.43
C ILE A 33 -16.03 -9.85 28.72
N ASN A 34 -14.75 -9.59 28.52
CA ASN A 34 -14.24 -8.23 28.48
C ASN A 34 -14.72 -7.55 27.19
N MET A 35 -15.66 -6.61 27.34
CA MET A 35 -16.25 -5.88 26.22
C MET A 35 -15.24 -4.98 25.50
N GLU A 36 -14.26 -4.41 26.20
CA GLU A 36 -13.20 -3.61 25.58
C GLU A 36 -12.31 -4.48 24.69
N GLU A 37 -11.90 -5.65 25.19
CA GLU A 37 -11.13 -6.61 24.40
C GLU A 37 -11.92 -7.09 23.18
N TYR A 38 -13.22 -7.35 23.35
CA TYR A 38 -14.11 -7.72 22.27
C TYR A 38 -14.19 -6.64 21.17
N GLU A 39 -14.34 -5.37 21.55
CA GLU A 39 -14.37 -4.25 20.62
C GLU A 39 -13.03 -4.05 19.91
N MET A 40 -11.90 -4.22 20.62
CA MET A 40 -10.55 -4.19 20.05
C MET A 40 -10.38 -5.26 18.97
N TRP A 41 -10.84 -6.49 19.21
CA TRP A 41 -10.79 -7.56 18.20
C TRP A 41 -11.57 -7.22 16.93
N HIS A 42 -12.74 -6.61 17.06
CA HIS A 42 -13.51 -6.16 15.91
C HIS A 42 -12.86 -4.99 15.18
N GLN A 43 -12.20 -4.08 15.91
CA GLN A 43 -11.44 -3.00 15.30
C GLN A 43 -10.23 -3.56 14.53
N ASP A 44 -9.49 -4.50 15.11
CA ASP A 44 -8.37 -5.17 14.44
C ASP A 44 -8.81 -5.87 13.17
N TYR A 45 -9.96 -6.56 13.20
CA TYR A 45 -10.52 -7.18 12.00
C TYR A 45 -10.97 -6.16 10.93
N ARG A 46 -11.50 -4.99 11.34
CA ARG A 46 -11.80 -3.88 10.41
C ARG A 46 -10.51 -3.37 9.76
N ASN A 47 -9.47 -3.14 10.54
CA ASN A 47 -8.17 -2.69 10.04
C ASN A 47 -7.55 -3.72 9.08
N PHE A 48 -7.65 -5.01 9.38
CA PHE A 48 -7.25 -6.09 8.46
C PHE A 48 -8.01 -6.02 7.13
N ARG A 49 -9.33 -5.83 7.17
CA ARG A 49 -10.14 -5.68 5.95
C ARG A 49 -9.75 -4.44 5.15
N GLU A 50 -9.57 -3.30 5.80
CA GLU A 50 -9.11 -2.07 5.13
C GLU A 50 -7.73 -2.25 4.50
N THR A 51 -6.78 -2.84 5.23
CA THR A 51 -5.45 -3.20 4.71
C THR A 51 -5.54 -4.11 3.49
N THR A 52 -6.46 -5.09 3.52
CA THR A 52 -6.73 -5.98 2.38
C THR A 52 -7.24 -5.21 1.17
N ILE A 53 -8.12 -4.22 1.38
CA ILE A 53 -8.65 -3.38 0.30
C ILE A 53 -7.54 -2.51 -0.30
N PHE A 54 -6.70 -1.88 0.53
CA PHE A 54 -5.53 -1.13 0.07
C PHE A 54 -4.64 -2.02 -0.80
N LEU A 55 -4.25 -3.19 -0.29
CA LEU A 55 -3.39 -4.13 -1.00
C LEU A 55 -4.02 -4.54 -2.34
N MET A 56 -5.29 -4.94 -2.33
CA MET A 56 -6.00 -5.39 -3.52
C MET A 56 -6.05 -4.30 -4.60
N ILE A 57 -6.43 -3.07 -4.25
CA ILE A 57 -6.50 -1.96 -5.21
C ILE A 57 -5.09 -1.62 -5.74
N GLY A 58 -4.09 -1.55 -4.85
CA GLY A 58 -2.71 -1.27 -5.23
C GLY A 58 -2.18 -2.30 -6.24
N LEU A 59 -2.40 -3.58 -5.99
CA LEU A 59 -1.99 -4.65 -6.91
C LEU A 59 -2.76 -4.63 -8.24
N GLU A 60 -4.06 -4.37 -8.23
CA GLU A 60 -4.85 -4.26 -9.46
C GLU A 60 -4.40 -3.08 -10.34
N LEU A 61 -4.09 -1.93 -9.72
CA LEU A 61 -3.56 -0.75 -10.43
C LEU A 61 -2.15 -1.01 -10.95
N PHE A 62 -1.32 -1.69 -10.17
CA PHE A 62 0.02 -2.12 -10.58
C PHE A 62 -0.04 -3.02 -11.83
N GLN A 63 -0.95 -4.00 -11.86
CA GLN A 63 -1.16 -4.87 -13.03
C GLN A 63 -1.59 -4.10 -14.29
N LYS A 64 -2.30 -2.98 -14.11
CA LYS A 64 -2.70 -2.07 -15.21
C LYS A 64 -1.61 -1.09 -15.61
N LYS A 65 -0.43 -1.13 -14.96
CA LYS A 65 0.67 -0.16 -15.11
C LYS A 65 0.30 1.27 -14.69
N SER A 66 -0.76 1.42 -13.89
CA SER A 66 -1.17 2.70 -13.30
C SER A 66 -0.37 3.00 -12.03
N PHE A 67 0.96 3.09 -12.16
CA PHE A 67 1.87 3.13 -11.00
C PHE A 67 1.68 4.37 -10.12
N VAL A 68 1.35 5.52 -10.71
CA VAL A 68 1.07 6.77 -9.96
C VAL A 68 -0.08 6.57 -8.99
N GLU A 69 -1.18 5.97 -9.45
CA GLU A 69 -2.33 5.67 -8.61
C GLU A 69 -2.03 4.52 -7.64
N ALA A 70 -1.30 3.49 -8.08
CA ALA A 70 -1.01 2.31 -7.28
C ALA A 70 -0.16 2.60 -6.04
N LEU A 71 0.78 3.54 -6.13
CA LEU A 71 1.83 3.74 -5.14
C LEU A 71 1.27 3.99 -3.73
N MET A 72 0.34 4.93 -3.57
CA MET A 72 -0.20 5.26 -2.26
C MET A 72 -0.96 4.09 -1.63
N TYR A 73 -1.69 3.30 -2.44
CA TYR A 73 -2.36 2.10 -1.93
C TYR A 73 -1.36 1.06 -1.42
N LEU A 74 -0.25 0.86 -2.13
CA LEU A 74 0.79 -0.09 -1.73
C LEU A 74 1.55 0.38 -0.48
N ILE A 75 1.90 1.67 -0.40
CA ILE A 75 2.54 2.28 0.78
C ILE A 75 1.68 2.09 2.03
N TYR A 76 0.40 2.48 1.96
CA TYR A 76 -0.52 2.37 3.08
C TYR A 76 -0.84 0.92 3.45
N SER A 77 -0.97 0.04 2.45
CA SER A 77 -1.13 -1.39 2.74
C SER A 77 0.05 -1.96 3.52
N TYR A 78 1.28 -1.54 3.21
CA TYR A 78 2.47 -2.00 3.93
C TYR A 78 2.50 -1.48 5.37
N GLN A 79 2.28 -0.17 5.56
CA GLN A 79 2.28 0.44 6.89
C GLN A 79 1.24 -0.19 7.83
N TYR A 80 -0.02 -0.30 7.36
CA TYR A 80 -1.07 -0.90 8.16
C TYR A 80 -0.87 -2.40 8.37
N ASN A 81 -0.29 -3.11 7.40
CA ASN A 81 0.07 -4.51 7.58
C ASN A 81 1.11 -4.70 8.70
N ARG A 82 2.14 -3.84 8.75
CA ARG A 82 3.16 -3.88 9.80
C ARG A 82 2.55 -3.63 11.18
N GLU A 83 1.65 -2.65 11.31
CA GLU A 83 0.91 -2.41 12.57
C GLU A 83 0.09 -3.62 13.02
N LEU A 84 -0.53 -4.34 12.08
CA LEU A 84 -1.24 -5.58 12.37
C LEU A 84 -0.29 -6.70 12.80
N LEU A 85 0.82 -6.90 12.09
CA LEU A 85 1.77 -7.98 12.37
C LEU A 85 2.48 -7.82 13.72
N VAL A 86 2.66 -6.58 14.22
CA VAL A 86 3.14 -6.34 15.60
C VAL A 86 2.20 -6.97 16.64
N LYS A 87 0.91 -7.09 16.34
CA LYS A 87 -0.09 -7.72 17.22
C LYS A 87 -0.14 -9.26 17.08
N GLY A 88 0.57 -9.82 16.10
CA GLY A 88 0.70 -11.28 15.92
C GLY A 88 0.81 -11.71 14.45
N LEU A 89 1.47 -12.85 14.23
CA LEU A 89 1.81 -13.38 12.89
C LEU A 89 0.60 -13.63 11.97
N TYR A 90 -0.58 -13.87 12.53
CA TYR A 90 -1.82 -14.15 11.78
C TYR A 90 -2.79 -12.96 11.72
N ARG A 91 -2.31 -11.76 12.04
CA ARG A 91 -3.13 -10.53 12.03
C ARG A 91 -3.10 -9.81 10.69
N GLY A 92 -2.09 -10.06 9.86
CA GLY A 92 -1.86 -9.38 8.59
C GLY A 92 -1.69 -10.35 7.42
N HIS A 93 -1.18 -9.79 6.33
CA HIS A 93 -0.77 -10.43 5.08
C HIS A 93 0.74 -10.69 5.06
N ASP A 94 1.19 -11.39 4.03
CA ASP A 94 2.60 -11.63 3.73
C ASP A 94 3.36 -10.29 3.55
N ASP A 95 4.23 -9.98 4.51
CA ASP A 95 5.01 -8.74 4.56
C ASP A 95 5.99 -8.63 3.37
N GLU A 96 6.56 -9.76 2.93
CA GLU A 96 7.53 -9.76 1.83
C GLU A 96 6.85 -9.44 0.49
N LEU A 97 5.64 -9.96 0.28
CA LEU A 97 4.84 -9.70 -0.92
C LEU A 97 4.51 -8.22 -1.05
N ILE A 98 3.97 -7.60 0.01
CA ILE A 98 3.60 -6.19 -0.02
C ILE A 98 4.86 -5.33 -0.18
N GLY A 99 5.93 -5.66 0.56
CA GLY A 99 7.21 -4.98 0.47
C GLY A 99 7.79 -5.01 -0.95
N LEU A 100 7.68 -6.15 -1.65
CA LEU A 100 8.07 -6.29 -3.06
C LEU A 100 7.31 -5.33 -3.97
N TYR A 101 5.98 -5.41 -4.00
CA TYR A 101 5.19 -4.57 -4.92
C TYR A 101 5.31 -3.07 -4.62
N ARG A 102 5.45 -2.70 -3.34
CA ARG A 102 5.74 -1.32 -2.93
C ARG A 102 7.06 -0.83 -3.55
N ARG A 103 8.15 -1.60 -3.43
CA ARG A 103 9.45 -1.26 -4.04
C ARG A 103 9.37 -1.21 -5.56
N GLU A 104 8.82 -2.26 -6.18
CA GLU A 104 8.68 -2.35 -7.64
C GLU A 104 7.89 -1.17 -8.20
N CYS A 105 6.84 -0.72 -7.49
CA CYS A 105 6.06 0.44 -7.92
C CYS A 105 6.89 1.73 -7.92
N LEU A 106 7.74 1.94 -6.91
CA LEU A 106 8.66 3.08 -6.87
C LEU A 106 9.73 2.99 -7.97
N LEU A 107 10.32 1.81 -8.17
CA LEU A 107 11.29 1.59 -9.24
C LEU A 107 10.68 1.85 -10.62
N LYS A 108 9.45 1.38 -10.88
CA LYS A 108 8.75 1.67 -12.14
C LYS A 108 8.39 3.14 -12.34
N LEU A 109 8.02 3.85 -11.27
CA LEU A 109 7.82 5.30 -11.34
C LEU A 109 9.12 6.04 -11.62
N ASN A 110 10.22 5.63 -10.98
CA ASN A 110 11.54 6.18 -11.21
C ASN A 110 12.02 5.91 -12.64
N GLU A 111 11.87 4.69 -13.16
CA GLU A 111 12.19 4.33 -14.54
C GLU A 111 11.40 5.19 -15.54
N ASN A 112 10.08 5.33 -15.34
CA ASN A 112 9.23 6.16 -16.21
C ASN A 112 9.65 7.63 -16.16
N ALA A 113 9.90 8.18 -14.97
CA ALA A 113 10.33 9.55 -14.80
C ALA A 113 11.71 9.82 -15.43
N ALA A 114 12.63 8.86 -15.31
CA ALA A 114 13.94 8.93 -15.95
C ALA A 114 13.81 8.90 -17.48
N GLY A 115 12.95 8.06 -18.05
CA GLY A 115 12.68 8.04 -19.49
C GLY A 115 12.03 9.33 -20.00
N MET A 116 11.13 9.93 -19.22
CA MET A 116 10.57 11.26 -19.53
C MET A 116 11.64 12.35 -19.50
N PHE A 117 12.56 12.29 -18.54
CA PHE A 117 13.67 13.23 -18.44
C PHE A 117 14.63 13.10 -19.63
N GLU A 118 14.92 11.87 -20.09
CA GLU A 118 15.80 11.60 -21.24
C GLU A 118 15.22 12.05 -22.57
N SER A 119 13.91 12.24 -22.68
CA SER A 119 13.30 12.76 -23.91
C SER A 119 13.83 14.15 -24.28
N GLY A 120 14.25 14.95 -23.29
CA GLY A 120 14.63 16.35 -23.46
C GLY A 120 13.46 17.28 -23.81
N GLU A 121 12.24 16.74 -23.99
CA GLU A 121 11.05 17.52 -24.29
C GLU A 121 10.53 18.15 -23.00
N GLU A 122 10.50 19.49 -22.94
CA GLU A 122 10.05 20.25 -21.77
C GLU A 122 8.79 19.71 -21.05
N PRO A 123 7.67 19.37 -21.73
CA PRO A 123 6.51 18.82 -21.05
C PRO A 123 6.78 17.46 -20.38
N GLU A 124 7.52 16.57 -21.03
CA GLU A 124 7.89 15.27 -20.50
C GLU A 124 8.89 15.41 -19.35
N VAL A 125 9.94 16.22 -19.52
CA VAL A 125 10.91 16.52 -18.46
C VAL A 125 10.21 17.07 -17.21
N SER A 126 9.28 18.01 -17.39
CA SER A 126 8.49 18.56 -16.28
C SER A 126 7.63 17.50 -15.59
N ASN A 127 6.99 16.62 -16.36
CA ASN A 127 6.17 15.53 -15.82
C ASN A 127 7.02 14.52 -15.03
N GLY A 128 8.16 14.10 -15.59
CA GLY A 128 9.09 13.17 -14.93
C GLY A 128 9.62 13.73 -13.61
N LEU A 129 10.03 15.00 -13.62
CA LEU A 129 10.49 15.67 -12.40
C LEU A 129 9.36 15.86 -11.38
N SER A 130 8.13 16.15 -11.81
CA SER A 130 6.97 16.20 -10.91
C SER A 130 6.71 14.85 -10.24
N ILE A 131 6.73 13.74 -10.99
CA ILE A 131 6.63 12.38 -10.42
C ILE A 131 7.72 12.15 -9.36
N MET A 132 8.96 12.52 -9.65
CA MET A 132 10.04 12.33 -8.69
C MET A 132 9.86 13.20 -7.43
N ASN A 133 9.56 14.49 -7.60
CA ASN A 133 9.47 15.44 -6.48
C ASN A 133 8.23 15.23 -5.61
N GLU A 134 7.09 14.86 -6.22
CA GLU A 134 5.80 14.80 -5.53
C GLU A 134 5.44 13.39 -5.07
N LEU A 135 6.01 12.34 -5.69
CA LEU A 135 5.66 10.95 -5.36
C LEU A 135 6.86 10.13 -4.89
N VAL A 136 7.92 10.03 -5.69
CA VAL A 136 9.03 9.10 -5.39
C VAL A 136 9.87 9.57 -4.19
N VAL A 137 10.41 10.79 -4.24
CA VAL A 137 11.26 11.34 -3.17
C VAL A 137 10.55 11.36 -1.81
N PRO A 138 9.28 11.79 -1.70
CA PRO A 138 8.54 11.74 -0.43
C PRO A 138 8.35 10.32 0.14
N CYS A 139 8.40 9.28 -0.70
CA CYS A 139 8.26 7.89 -0.27
C CYS A 139 9.58 7.24 0.15
N ILE A 140 10.75 7.79 -0.22
CA ILE A 140 12.06 7.20 0.11
C ILE A 140 12.24 7.01 1.63
N PRO A 141 11.92 8.00 2.50
CA PRO A 141 12.04 7.80 3.94
C PRO A 141 11.27 6.58 4.44
N LEU A 142 10.11 6.27 3.84
CA LEU A 142 9.26 5.13 4.21
C LEU A 142 9.87 3.77 3.86
N LEU A 143 10.78 3.73 2.89
CA LEU A 143 11.57 2.54 2.55
C LEU A 143 12.75 2.37 3.53
N LEU A 144 13.31 3.47 4.03
CA LEU A 144 14.49 3.46 4.88
C LEU A 144 14.17 3.21 6.37
N VAL A 145 12.91 3.35 6.82
CA VAL A 145 12.53 3.24 8.26
C VAL A 145 12.96 1.92 8.92
N HIS A 146 13.05 0.83 8.16
CA HIS A 146 13.25 -0.52 8.72
C HIS A 146 14.57 -1.17 8.33
N ASP A 147 15.49 -0.43 7.69
CA ASP A 147 16.81 -0.95 7.26
C ASP A 147 16.74 -2.27 6.47
N ILE A 148 15.68 -2.45 5.69
CA ILE A 148 15.49 -3.66 4.87
C ILE A 148 16.46 -3.58 3.69
N GLU A 149 17.38 -4.54 3.59
CA GLU A 149 18.44 -4.56 2.57
C GLU A 149 17.90 -4.32 1.14
N LYS A 150 16.81 -5.00 0.76
CA LYS A 150 16.19 -4.82 -0.57
C LYS A 150 15.67 -3.40 -0.79
N ASP A 151 15.14 -2.75 0.24
CA ASP A 151 14.65 -1.37 0.16
C ASP A 151 15.83 -0.40 0.02
N LEU A 152 16.91 -0.60 0.80
CA LEU A 152 18.14 0.19 0.71
C LEU A 152 18.75 0.11 -0.69
N LEU A 153 18.89 -1.10 -1.24
CA LEU A 153 19.43 -1.31 -2.59
C LEU A 153 18.58 -0.61 -3.66
N SER A 154 17.25 -0.72 -3.59
CA SER A 154 16.37 -0.01 -4.53
C SER A 154 16.49 1.51 -4.45
N VAL A 155 16.70 2.08 -3.25
CA VAL A 155 16.95 3.52 -3.11
C VAL A 155 18.29 3.93 -3.73
N GLU A 156 19.35 3.13 -3.51
CA GLU A 156 20.65 3.37 -4.12
C GLU A 156 20.61 3.21 -5.65
N ASP A 157 19.87 2.26 -6.18
CA ASP A 157 19.68 2.11 -7.64
C ASP A 157 19.02 3.36 -8.25
N MET A 158 18.00 3.93 -7.59
CA MET A 158 17.39 5.19 -8.01
C MET A 158 18.40 6.35 -7.96
N ARG A 159 19.16 6.49 -6.86
CA ARG A 159 20.18 7.54 -6.72
C ARG A 159 21.26 7.43 -7.80
N ASN A 160 21.81 6.23 -7.99
CA ASN A 160 22.82 5.95 -9.00
C ASN A 160 22.32 6.27 -10.41
N ARG A 161 21.06 5.92 -10.71
CA ARG A 161 20.44 6.21 -12.00
C ARG A 161 20.44 7.71 -12.32
N TRP A 162 20.00 8.55 -11.39
CA TRP A 162 19.96 10.00 -11.61
C TRP A 162 21.34 10.65 -11.56
N CYS A 163 22.23 10.20 -10.67
CA CYS A 163 23.61 10.69 -10.61
C CYS A 163 24.39 10.38 -11.89
N SER A 164 24.06 9.29 -12.59
CA SER A 164 24.74 8.88 -13.83
C SER A 164 24.66 9.94 -14.94
N TYR A 165 23.66 10.83 -14.91
CA TYR A 165 23.53 11.92 -15.87
C TYR A 165 24.57 13.02 -15.71
N LEU A 166 25.14 13.24 -14.52
CA LEU A 166 26.14 14.32 -14.29
C LEU A 166 27.43 14.18 -15.12
N GLY A 167 27.71 12.98 -15.64
CA GLY A 167 28.86 12.70 -16.51
C GLY A 167 28.53 12.70 -18.01
N GLN A 168 27.29 13.01 -18.39
CA GLN A 168 26.82 12.95 -19.78
C GLN A 168 26.70 14.36 -20.37
N GLU A 169 26.91 14.46 -21.68
CA GLU A 169 26.64 15.70 -22.42
C GLU A 169 25.12 15.93 -22.49
N MET A 170 24.66 17.12 -22.10
CA MET A 170 23.24 17.48 -22.06
C MET A 170 23.04 18.97 -22.29
N GLU A 171 21.83 19.34 -22.70
CA GLU A 171 21.43 20.74 -22.86
C GLU A 171 21.51 21.50 -21.52
N PRO A 172 21.98 22.76 -21.49
CA PRO A 172 22.20 23.51 -20.25
C PRO A 172 20.95 23.61 -19.35
N ASN A 173 19.76 23.78 -19.93
CA ASN A 173 18.50 23.83 -19.20
C ASN A 173 18.15 22.47 -18.55
N LEU A 174 18.45 21.36 -19.22
CA LEU A 174 18.24 20.03 -18.67
C LEU A 174 19.21 19.76 -17.51
N GLN A 175 20.46 20.23 -17.65
CA GLN A 175 21.47 20.17 -16.61
C GLN A 175 21.06 20.95 -15.37
N GLU A 176 20.57 22.18 -15.53
CA GLU A 176 20.08 23.02 -14.43
C GLU A 176 18.99 22.28 -13.64
N LYS A 177 17.97 21.76 -14.33
CA LYS A 177 16.88 20.99 -13.71
C LYS A 177 17.35 19.74 -12.98
N LEU A 178 18.31 19.01 -13.53
CA LEU A 178 18.92 17.86 -12.86
C LEU A 178 19.61 18.29 -11.57
N THR A 179 20.43 19.33 -11.63
CA THR A 179 21.18 19.82 -10.46
C THR A 179 20.28 20.39 -9.37
N ASP A 180 19.13 20.95 -9.73
CA ASP A 180 18.10 21.40 -8.77
C ASP A 180 17.37 20.22 -8.10
N PHE A 181 17.19 19.12 -8.85
CA PHE A 181 16.48 17.94 -8.37
C PHE A 181 17.35 17.05 -7.47
N LEU A 182 18.60 16.79 -7.86
CA LEU A 182 19.46 15.79 -7.21
C LEU A 182 19.62 15.94 -5.69
N PRO A 183 19.80 17.15 -5.12
CA PRO A 183 19.91 17.31 -3.67
C PRO A 183 18.70 16.73 -2.92
N LYS A 184 17.49 16.85 -3.47
CA LYS A 184 16.26 16.32 -2.86
C LYS A 184 16.24 14.79 -2.84
N LEU A 185 16.82 14.15 -3.85
CA LEU A 185 16.93 12.69 -3.94
C LEU A 185 18.03 12.13 -3.03
N LEU A 186 19.12 12.87 -2.86
CA LEU A 186 20.27 12.44 -2.06
C LEU A 186 20.05 12.68 -0.57
N ASP A 187 19.49 13.84 -0.18
CA ASP A 187 19.35 14.27 1.22
C ASP A 187 17.93 14.08 1.80
N CYS A 188 17.15 13.13 1.28
CA CYS A 188 15.78 12.86 1.74
C CYS A 188 15.67 12.20 3.13
N SER A 189 16.78 11.90 3.82
CA SER A 189 16.77 11.12 5.08
C SER A 189 16.19 11.82 6.31
N THR A 190 15.89 13.13 6.25
CA THR A 190 15.60 13.92 7.47
C THR A 190 14.19 14.50 7.57
N GLU A 191 13.37 14.42 6.51
CA GLU A 191 12.03 15.00 6.53
C GLU A 191 10.97 13.96 6.16
N ILE A 192 10.52 13.18 7.16
CA ILE A 192 9.19 12.53 7.12
C ILE A 192 8.15 13.65 7.31
N LYS A 193 8.09 14.61 6.39
CA LYS A 193 7.03 15.62 6.39
C LYS A 193 5.73 14.87 6.11
N SER A 194 4.74 15.10 6.98
CA SER A 194 3.31 14.86 6.80
C SER A 194 2.99 14.21 5.46
N PHE A 195 3.08 12.88 5.41
CA PHE A 195 2.80 12.13 4.19
C PHE A 195 1.34 12.37 3.77
N HIS A 196 1.04 12.26 2.47
CA HIS A 196 -0.31 12.45 1.93
C HIS A 196 -1.35 11.68 2.72
N ASP A 197 -2.54 12.22 2.96
CA ASP A 197 -3.64 11.45 3.55
C ASP A 197 -3.87 10.13 2.80
N PRO A 198 -4.23 9.03 3.51
CA PRO A 198 -4.51 7.76 2.86
C PRO A 198 -5.62 7.90 1.81
N PRO A 199 -5.49 7.23 0.64
CA PRO A 199 -6.53 7.19 -0.37
C PRO A 199 -7.87 6.75 0.23
N LYS A 200 -8.96 7.41 -0.17
CA LYS A 200 -10.31 7.05 0.28
C LYS A 200 -10.67 5.66 -0.24
N LEU A 201 -11.02 4.76 0.68
CA LEU A 201 -11.42 3.41 0.32
C LEU A 201 -12.88 3.35 -0.14
N PRO A 202 -13.17 2.66 -1.25
CA PRO A 202 -14.52 2.27 -1.60
C PRO A 202 -15.05 1.18 -0.66
N THR A 203 -16.38 1.15 -0.48
CA THR A 203 -17.03 0.13 0.32
C THR A 203 -17.23 -1.15 -0.49
N TYR A 204 -16.74 -2.27 0.02
CA TYR A 204 -16.94 -3.59 -0.59
C TYR A 204 -17.73 -4.55 0.28
N SER A 205 -18.59 -5.33 -0.37
CA SER A 205 -19.20 -6.50 0.26
C SER A 205 -18.11 -7.54 0.59
N THR A 206 -18.40 -8.47 1.51
CA THR A 206 -17.44 -9.55 1.82
C THR A 206 -17.19 -10.44 0.60
N LEU A 207 -18.21 -10.73 -0.19
CA LEU A 207 -18.08 -11.54 -1.40
C LEU A 207 -17.19 -10.86 -2.44
N GLU A 208 -17.45 -9.57 -2.72
CA GLU A 208 -16.66 -8.81 -3.70
C GLU A 208 -15.19 -8.71 -3.31
N LEU A 209 -14.91 -8.47 -2.02
CA LEU A 209 -13.53 -8.43 -1.51
C LEU A 209 -12.82 -9.76 -1.73
N VAL A 210 -13.48 -10.89 -1.41
CA VAL A 210 -12.91 -12.23 -1.60
C VAL A 210 -12.66 -12.53 -3.08
N GLU A 211 -13.61 -12.22 -3.96
CA GLU A 211 -13.50 -12.49 -5.39
C GLU A 211 -12.38 -11.69 -6.04
N ARG A 212 -12.27 -10.40 -5.72
CA ARG A 212 -11.24 -9.52 -6.29
C ARG A 212 -9.87 -9.82 -5.73
N TYR A 213 -9.76 -10.04 -4.41
CA TYR A 213 -8.50 -10.46 -3.80
C TYR A 213 -8.03 -11.81 -4.37
N GLY A 214 -8.93 -12.80 -4.48
CA GLY A 214 -8.60 -14.09 -5.09
C GLY A 214 -8.14 -13.95 -6.55
N ARG A 215 -8.79 -13.08 -7.33
CA ARG A 215 -8.42 -12.81 -8.72
C ARG A 215 -7.04 -12.17 -8.84
N VAL A 216 -6.76 -11.12 -8.06
CA VAL A 216 -5.49 -10.40 -8.17
C VAL A 216 -4.33 -11.28 -7.71
N MET A 217 -4.50 -12.07 -6.64
CA MET A 217 -3.46 -13.01 -6.18
C MET A 217 -3.18 -14.11 -7.20
N ALA A 218 -4.23 -14.65 -7.85
CA ALA A 218 -4.08 -15.67 -8.88
C ALA A 218 -3.36 -15.15 -10.14
N SER A 219 -3.43 -13.86 -10.46
CA SER A 219 -2.67 -13.29 -11.57
C SER A 219 -1.20 -13.04 -11.22
N LEU A 220 -0.84 -12.83 -9.95
CA LEU A 220 0.57 -12.72 -9.53
C LEU A 220 1.32 -14.05 -9.68
N SER A 221 0.67 -15.18 -9.34
CA SER A 221 1.27 -16.51 -9.45
C SER A 221 1.56 -16.97 -10.89
N ARG A 222 1.05 -16.24 -11.89
CA ARG A 222 1.24 -16.51 -13.32
C ARG A 222 2.38 -15.72 -13.95
N VAL A 223 2.93 -14.75 -13.24
CA VAL A 223 4.15 -14.04 -13.69
C VAL A 223 5.32 -14.97 -13.37
N PRO A 224 6.03 -15.51 -14.39
CA PRO A 224 7.25 -16.26 -14.13
C PRO A 224 8.23 -15.33 -13.41
N ALA A 225 8.95 -15.87 -12.43
CA ALA A 225 10.16 -15.23 -11.92
C ALA A 225 11.19 -15.17 -13.05
N ASP A 226 11.08 -14.17 -13.92
CA ASP A 226 12.05 -13.95 -14.99
C ASP A 226 13.34 -13.39 -14.39
N GLY A 227 14.40 -14.17 -14.54
CA GLY A 227 15.77 -13.68 -14.74
C GLY A 227 16.55 -13.35 -13.47
N ARG A 228 17.18 -14.38 -12.89
CA ARG A 228 18.50 -14.21 -12.26
C ARG A 228 19.55 -13.88 -13.32
#